data_AF-A0A419KBX7-F1
#
_entry.id   AF-A0A419KBX7-F1
#
_cell.length_a   1.000
_cell.length_b   1.000
_cell.length_c   1.000
_cell.angle_alpha   90.00
_cell.angle_beta   90.00
_cell.angle_gamma   90.00
#
_symmetry.space_group_name_H-M   'P 1'
#
loop_
_entity.id
_entity.type
_entity.pdbx_description
1 polymer ?
#
loop_
_entity_poly.entity_id
_entity_poly.type
_entity_poly.pdbx_seq_one_letter_code
_entity_poly.pdbx_strand_id
1 'polypeptide(L)'
;MDASAEADTKVILNTTGETDIYIAKYELQPFPDEPFPDEALGKWIDIHVSDPDNVTWPIYVEVGYSDAEVAAAGIDESTLGLYYYKPVDTFHRCSDTGVNMTENFIWAYVNKTEASGLTGKEFGAGGNPPPERVPALTLIGLLALIGILSVVLAVATMKKRKSK
;
A
#
# COMPACT_ATOMS: atom_id res chain seq x y z
N MET A 1 2.84 28.05 12.18
CA MET A 1 1.56 27.36 11.91
C MET A 1 1.77 25.90 12.26
N ASP A 2 0.85 25.28 13.01
CA ASP A 2 0.91 23.84 13.26
C ASP A 2 0.40 23.14 12.00
N ALA A 3 1.31 22.53 11.24
CA ALA A 3 0.99 21.89 9.95
C ALA A 3 0.06 20.67 10.10
N SER A 4 -0.25 20.24 11.33
CA SER A 4 -1.01 19.02 11.63
C SER A 4 -2.52 19.06 11.31
N ALA A 5 -3.07 20.17 10.81
CA ALA A 5 -4.51 20.31 10.54
C ALA A 5 -4.92 20.21 9.06
N GLU A 6 -3.97 20.24 8.13
CA GLU A 6 -4.26 20.18 6.70
C GLU A 6 -3.94 18.75 6.20
N ALA A 7 -4.94 18.06 5.65
CA ALA A 7 -4.83 16.74 5.00
C ALA A 7 -4.88 15.46 5.87
N ASP A 8 -5.44 15.50 7.09
CA ASP A 8 -5.37 14.36 8.03
C ASP A 8 -3.92 13.89 8.25
N THR A 9 -2.98 14.81 8.08
CA THR A 9 -1.55 14.52 8.04
C THR A 9 -0.86 15.26 9.16
N LYS A 10 -0.01 14.56 9.90
CA LYS A 10 0.81 15.14 10.95
C LYS A 10 2.26 14.91 10.62
N VAL A 11 3.06 15.96 10.70
CA VAL A 11 4.51 15.88 10.52
C VAL A 11 5.19 16.39 11.79
N ILE A 12 6.07 15.57 12.34
CA ILE A 12 6.90 15.91 13.48
C ILE A 12 8.36 15.87 13.04
N LEU A 13 9.06 16.98 13.20
CA LEU A 13 10.49 17.06 12.94
C LEU A 13 11.16 18.02 13.92
N ASN A 14 12.45 17.78 14.15
CA ASN A 14 13.29 18.65 14.99
C ASN A 14 14.19 19.48 14.09
N THR A 15 14.37 20.76 14.43
CA THR A 15 15.26 21.67 13.68
C THR A 15 16.34 22.29 14.56
N THR A 16 17.48 22.60 13.97
CA THR A 16 18.59 23.32 14.61
C THR A 16 18.59 24.82 14.30
N GLY A 17 17.69 25.28 13.44
CA GLY A 17 17.53 26.66 13.01
C GLY A 17 16.07 26.96 12.64
N GLU A 18 15.81 28.19 12.20
CA GLU A 18 14.50 28.58 11.69
C GLU A 18 14.18 27.80 10.41
N THR A 19 12.97 27.25 10.34
CA THR A 19 12.52 26.39 9.25
C THR A 19 11.00 26.37 9.22
N ASP A 20 10.42 26.59 8.06
CA ASP A 20 8.99 26.48 7.82
C ASP A 20 8.65 25.11 7.20
N ILE A 21 7.46 24.61 7.52
CA ILE A 21 6.91 23.36 7.00
C ILE A 21 5.57 23.66 6.35
N TYR A 22 5.39 23.16 5.13
CA TYR A 22 4.13 23.23 4.40
C TYR A 22 3.73 21.82 3.98
N ILE A 23 2.44 21.52 4.11
CA ILE A 23 1.86 20.25 3.68
C ILE A 23 0.78 20.57 2.66
N ALA A 24 0.85 19.94 1.49
CA ALA A 24 -0.20 19.99 0.49
C ALA A 24 -0.84 18.61 0.33
N LYS A 25 -2.11 18.60 -0.11
CA LYS A 25 -2.84 17.38 -0.46
C LYS A 25 -3.20 17.44 -1.94
N TYR A 26 -3.07 16.31 -2.62
CA TYR A 26 -3.60 16.12 -3.96
C TYR A 26 -4.84 15.23 -3.90
N GLU A 27 -5.89 15.61 -4.64
CA GLU A 27 -7.11 14.80 -4.77
C GLU A 27 -6.87 13.53 -5.60
N LEU A 28 -5.90 13.59 -6.51
CA LEU A 28 -5.50 12.50 -7.40
C LEU A 28 -3.98 12.33 -7.34
N GLN A 29 -3.50 11.17 -7.79
CA GLN A 29 -2.08 10.91 -7.90
C GLN A 29 -1.43 11.98 -8.81
N PRO A 30 -0.44 12.75 -8.33
CA PRO A 30 0.15 13.85 -9.09
C PRO A 30 0.95 13.40 -10.32
N PHE A 31 1.26 12.10 -10.42
CA PHE A 31 1.96 11.47 -11.53
C PHE A 31 1.07 10.40 -12.17
N PRO A 32 0.09 10.77 -13.03
CA PRO A 32 -0.95 9.86 -13.50
C PRO A 32 -0.45 8.73 -14.41
N ASP A 33 0.71 8.92 -15.05
CA ASP A 33 1.33 7.92 -15.93
C ASP A 33 2.23 6.93 -15.17
N GLU A 34 2.49 7.19 -13.88
CA GLU A 34 3.37 6.36 -13.06
C GLU A 34 2.54 5.33 -12.27
N PRO A 35 2.87 4.04 -12.31
CA PRO A 35 2.20 3.04 -11.49
C PRO A 35 2.46 3.29 -10.00
N PHE A 36 1.46 2.96 -9.18
CA PHE A 36 1.66 2.74 -7.76
C PHE A 36 1.98 1.25 -7.54
N PRO A 37 2.99 0.90 -6.72
CA PRO A 37 3.50 -0.48 -6.65
C PRO A 37 2.50 -1.48 -6.04
N ASP A 38 1.61 -1.01 -5.15
CA ASP A 38 0.60 -1.82 -4.46
C ASP A 38 -0.81 -1.22 -4.71
N GLU A 39 -1.81 -1.60 -3.91
CA GLU A 39 -3.13 -0.97 -3.97
C GLU A 39 -3.09 0.41 -3.30
N ALA A 40 -3.45 1.44 -4.05
CA ALA A 40 -3.43 2.81 -3.56
C ALA A 40 -4.67 3.10 -2.69
N LEU A 41 -4.44 3.69 -1.50
CA LEU A 41 -5.53 4.18 -0.63
C LEU A 41 -6.12 5.51 -1.15
N GLY A 42 -5.52 6.11 -2.18
CA GLY A 42 -5.98 7.37 -2.76
C GLY A 42 -5.63 8.60 -1.93
N LYS A 43 -4.67 8.50 -1.01
CA LYS A 43 -4.16 9.65 -0.25
C LYS A 43 -2.77 10.04 -0.76
N TRP A 44 -2.67 11.28 -1.19
CA TRP A 44 -1.48 11.85 -1.82
C TRP A 44 -1.14 13.17 -1.15
N ILE A 45 0.07 13.29 -0.62
CA ILE A 45 0.52 14.49 0.10
C ILE A 45 1.85 14.98 -0.44
N ASP A 46 2.14 16.26 -0.27
CA ASP A 46 3.45 16.87 -0.50
C ASP A 46 3.94 17.47 0.82
N ILE A 47 5.19 17.20 1.19
CA ILE A 47 5.82 17.83 2.36
C ILE A 47 6.97 18.72 1.86
N HIS A 48 6.85 20.01 2.13
CA HIS A 48 7.88 21.00 1.86
C HIS A 48 8.48 21.53 3.16
N VAL A 49 9.81 21.56 3.22
CA VAL A 49 10.61 22.14 4.28
C VAL A 49 11.52 23.21 3.69
N SER A 50 11.47 24.42 4.23
CA SER A 50 12.17 25.58 3.66
C SER A 50 13.70 25.48 3.75
N ASP A 51 14.21 24.84 4.81
CA ASP A 51 15.65 24.62 5.04
C ASP A 51 15.90 23.18 5.54
N PRO A 52 16.10 22.22 4.63
CA PRO A 52 16.29 20.81 4.96
C PRO A 52 17.61 20.49 5.67
N ASP A 53 18.58 21.40 5.62
CA ASP A 53 19.88 21.21 6.28
C ASP A 53 19.81 21.50 7.78
N ASN A 54 18.82 22.27 8.22
CA ASN A 54 18.49 22.46 9.63
C ASN A 54 17.66 21.30 10.22
N VAL A 55 17.21 20.33 9.42
CA VAL A 55 16.38 19.21 9.90
C VAL A 55 17.24 18.10 10.51
N THR A 56 16.87 17.67 11.72
CA THR A 56 17.38 16.44 12.33
C THR A 56 16.54 15.26 11.86
N TRP A 57 17.19 14.30 11.17
CA TRP A 57 16.55 13.12 10.60
C TRP A 57 16.60 11.91 11.55
N PRO A 58 15.64 10.95 11.44
CA PRO A 58 14.47 10.95 10.57
C PRO A 58 13.38 11.92 11.03
N ILE A 59 12.47 12.28 10.12
CA ILE A 59 11.22 12.95 10.48
C ILE A 59 10.12 11.91 10.64
N TYR A 60 9.07 12.25 11.38
CA TYR A 60 7.91 11.38 11.56
C TYR A 60 6.69 11.95 10.83
N VAL A 61 6.00 11.09 10.09
CA VAL A 61 4.82 11.45 9.29
C VAL A 61 3.67 10.50 9.65
N GLU A 62 2.49 11.03 9.90
CA GLU A 62 1.23 10.29 10.02
C GLU A 62 0.26 10.71 8.92
N VAL A 63 -0.51 9.76 8.40
CA VAL A 63 -1.63 10.01 7.49
C VAL A 63 -2.85 9.22 7.97
N GLY A 64 -3.89 9.93 8.40
CA GLY A 64 -5.14 9.36 8.87
C GLY A 64 -5.98 8.76 7.74
N TYR A 65 -6.73 7.71 8.05
CA TYR A 65 -7.67 7.06 7.15
C TYR A 65 -8.96 6.63 7.88
N SER A 66 -9.92 6.14 7.10
CA SER A 66 -11.14 5.51 7.61
C SER A 66 -11.27 4.08 7.10
N ASP A 67 -11.95 3.22 7.87
CA ASP A 67 -12.21 1.83 7.50
C ASP A 67 -12.92 1.72 6.14
N ALA A 68 -13.75 2.72 5.79
CA ALA A 68 -14.46 2.78 4.52
C ALA A 68 -13.51 2.99 3.33
N GLU A 69 -12.45 3.80 3.48
CA GLU A 69 -11.43 3.98 2.45
C GLU A 69 -10.66 2.69 2.22
N VAL A 70 -10.26 2.01 3.30
CA VAL A 70 -9.55 0.72 3.23
C VAL A 70 -10.40 -0.36 2.57
N ALA A 71 -11.67 -0.46 2.97
CA ALA A 71 -12.62 -1.41 2.39
C ALA A 71 -12.90 -1.13 0.91
N ALA A 72 -13.04 0.15 0.52
CA ALA A 72 -13.26 0.55 -0.87
C ALA A 72 -12.04 0.25 -1.76
N ALA A 73 -10.83 0.38 -1.21
CA ALA A 73 -9.57 0.05 -1.88
C ALA A 73 -9.29 -1.47 -1.90
N GLY A 74 -10.01 -2.28 -1.12
CA GLY A 74 -9.79 -3.73 -1.07
C GLY A 74 -8.46 -4.12 -0.42
N ILE A 75 -7.93 -3.28 0.47
CA ILE A 75 -6.62 -3.44 1.12
C ILE A 75 -6.76 -4.26 2.41
N ASP A 76 -5.78 -5.15 2.67
CA ASP A 76 -5.54 -5.66 4.02
C ASP A 76 -4.91 -4.55 4.85
N GLU A 77 -5.70 -3.97 5.76
CA GLU A 77 -5.33 -2.83 6.60
C GLU A 77 -3.96 -3.01 7.27
N SER A 78 -3.62 -4.24 7.69
CA SER A 78 -2.37 -4.55 8.39
C SER A 78 -1.12 -4.34 7.54
N THR A 79 -1.29 -4.21 6.23
CA THR A 79 -0.19 -4.04 5.26
C THR A 79 0.04 -2.59 4.87
N LEU A 80 -0.83 -1.67 5.33
CA LEU A 80 -0.75 -0.25 4.99
C LEU A 80 0.62 0.35 5.35
N GLY A 81 1.09 1.25 4.49
CA GLY A 81 2.34 1.96 4.64
C GLY A 81 2.40 3.23 3.80
N LEU A 82 3.38 4.07 4.10
CA LEU A 82 3.68 5.28 3.36
C LEU A 82 4.71 5.00 2.25
N TYR A 83 4.55 5.64 1.10
CA TYR A 83 5.39 5.51 -0.07
C TYR A 83 5.89 6.88 -0.46
N TYR A 84 7.17 7.01 -0.80
CA TYR A 84 7.76 8.25 -1.31
C TYR A 84 7.98 8.14 -2.82
N TYR A 85 7.74 9.22 -3.55
CA TYR A 85 7.98 9.26 -4.99
C TYR A 85 9.47 9.47 -5.32
N LYS A 86 10.00 8.78 -6.32
CA LYS A 86 11.25 9.12 -7.01
C LYS A 86 11.01 9.12 -8.52
N PRO A 87 11.63 10.05 -9.28
CA PRO A 87 11.51 10.08 -10.74
C PRO A 87 12.00 8.81 -11.45
N VAL A 88 12.88 8.05 -10.77
CA VAL A 88 13.37 6.76 -11.24
C VAL A 88 12.77 5.68 -10.33
N ASP A 89 12.17 4.68 -10.94
CA ASP A 89 11.49 3.55 -10.28
C ASP A 89 10.21 3.92 -9.49
N THR A 90 9.65 5.12 -9.72
CA THR A 90 8.30 5.54 -9.28
C THR A 90 8.10 5.66 -7.76
N PHE A 91 6.97 5.21 -7.21
CA PHE A 91 6.72 5.19 -5.77
C PHE A 91 7.44 4.02 -5.09
N HIS A 92 8.06 4.30 -3.95
CA HIS A 92 8.78 3.33 -3.14
C HIS A 92 8.23 3.33 -1.72
N ARG A 93 7.97 2.16 -1.16
CA ARG A 93 7.57 2.05 0.24
C ARG A 93 8.68 2.60 1.15
N CYS A 94 8.32 3.41 2.12
CA CYS A 94 9.24 3.83 3.18
C CYS A 94 9.79 2.58 3.90
N SER A 95 11.08 2.62 4.25
CA SER A 95 11.75 1.49 4.90
C SER A 95 11.27 1.26 6.33
N ASP A 96 10.89 2.33 7.03
CA ASP A 96 10.32 2.28 8.39
C ASP A 96 8.92 2.92 8.37
N THR A 97 7.92 2.08 8.10
CA THR A 97 6.51 2.48 8.02
C THR A 97 5.59 1.34 8.43
N GLY A 98 4.44 1.71 8.96
CA GLY A 98 3.38 0.77 9.30
C GLY A 98 2.07 1.49 9.55
N VAL A 99 1.20 0.82 10.29
CA VAL A 99 -0.17 1.24 10.53
C VAL A 99 -0.52 1.11 12.00
N ASN A 100 -1.32 2.04 12.51
CA ASN A 100 -2.05 1.90 13.76
C ASN A 100 -3.53 1.69 13.43
N MET A 101 -3.97 0.43 13.45
CA MET A 101 -5.36 0.04 13.15
C MET A 101 -6.35 0.34 14.28
N THR A 102 -5.88 0.84 15.43
CA THR A 102 -6.78 1.25 16.54
C THR A 102 -7.18 2.72 16.40
N GLU A 103 -6.25 3.54 15.93
CA GLU A 103 -6.43 4.99 15.78
C GLU A 103 -6.54 5.43 14.31
N ASN A 104 -6.50 4.46 13.38
CA ASN A 104 -6.67 4.63 11.94
C ASN A 104 -5.70 5.64 11.31
N PHE A 105 -4.40 5.41 11.49
CA PHE A 105 -3.37 6.16 10.76
C PHE A 105 -2.21 5.29 10.29
N ILE A 106 -1.65 5.69 9.17
CA ILE A 106 -0.38 5.19 8.64
C ILE A 106 0.72 6.05 9.23
N TRP A 107 1.84 5.47 9.61
CA TRP A 107 3.01 6.21 10.11
C TRP A 107 4.28 5.83 9.36
N ALA A 108 5.23 6.76 9.30
CA ALA A 108 6.57 6.49 8.80
C ALA A 108 7.64 7.35 9.48
N TYR A 109 8.81 6.76 9.74
CA TYR A 109 10.04 7.50 10.04
C TYR A 109 10.83 7.67 8.74
N VAL A 110 10.62 8.82 8.09
CA VAL A 110 11.20 9.10 6.77
C VAL A 110 12.62 9.62 6.95
N ASN A 111 13.61 8.93 6.36
CA ASN A 111 15.00 9.34 6.41
C ASN A 111 15.37 10.35 5.31
N LYS A 112 16.50 11.05 5.45
CA LYS A 112 16.94 12.12 4.51
C LYS A 112 16.96 11.64 3.05
N THR A 113 17.34 10.39 2.80
CA THR A 113 17.45 9.82 1.44
C THR A 113 16.08 9.56 0.82
N GLU A 114 15.14 9.02 1.59
CA GLU A 114 13.75 8.79 1.16
C GLU A 114 13.04 10.11 0.88
N ALA A 115 13.23 11.07 1.79
CA ALA A 115 12.68 12.41 1.71
C ALA A 115 13.33 13.26 0.62
N SER A 116 14.52 12.88 0.14
CA SER A 116 15.35 13.67 -0.79
C SER A 116 15.58 15.12 -0.32
N GLY A 117 15.52 15.36 0.99
CA GLY A 117 15.64 16.70 1.57
C GLY A 117 14.42 17.61 1.38
N LEU A 118 13.22 17.09 1.08
CA LEU A 118 11.91 17.78 1.17
C LEU A 118 11.82 19.26 0.72
N THR A 119 12.52 19.68 -0.33
CA THR A 119 12.19 20.90 -1.08
C THR A 119 11.00 20.63 -2.03
N GLY A 120 9.88 20.16 -1.47
CA GLY A 120 8.73 19.63 -2.22
C GLY A 120 8.91 18.15 -2.54
N LYS A 121 8.12 17.30 -1.88
CA LYS A 121 8.24 15.84 -2.00
C LYS A 121 6.92 15.15 -1.77
N GLU A 122 6.58 14.33 -2.74
CA GLU A 122 5.31 13.65 -2.80
C GLU A 122 5.36 12.27 -2.13
N PHE A 123 4.30 11.98 -1.39
CA PHE A 123 4.04 10.70 -0.76
C PHE A 123 2.66 10.18 -1.14
N GLY A 124 2.54 8.85 -1.14
CA GLY A 124 1.29 8.12 -1.30
C GLY A 124 1.07 7.13 -0.18
N ALA A 125 -0.19 6.82 0.11
CA ALA A 125 -0.56 5.76 1.04
C ALA A 125 -1.13 4.55 0.29
N GLY A 126 -0.78 3.35 0.72
CA GLY A 126 -1.33 2.12 0.16
C GLY A 126 -0.88 0.87 0.89
N GLY A 127 -1.30 -0.29 0.37
CA GLY A 127 -1.02 -1.58 0.96
C GLY A 127 -1.38 -2.72 0.02
N ASN A 128 -1.25 -3.95 0.50
CA ASN A 128 -1.52 -5.16 -0.26
C ASN A 128 -2.97 -5.61 -0.06
N PRO A 129 -3.58 -6.27 -1.05
CA PRO A 129 -4.86 -6.92 -0.85
C PRO A 129 -4.71 -8.11 0.12
N PRO A 130 -5.80 -8.57 0.77
CA PRO A 130 -5.78 -9.78 1.56
C PRO A 130 -5.32 -10.97 0.71
N PRO A 131 -4.58 -11.94 1.28
CA PRO A 131 -4.12 -13.10 0.51
C PRO A 131 -5.31 -13.84 -0.11
N GLU A 132 -5.18 -14.19 -1.39
CA GLU A 132 -6.22 -14.96 -2.08
C GLU A 132 -6.49 -16.27 -1.32
N ARG A 133 -7.76 -16.50 -0.98
CA ARG A 133 -8.20 -17.77 -0.40
C ARG A 133 -8.15 -18.84 -1.48
N VAL A 134 -7.04 -19.57 -1.60
CA VAL A 134 -6.97 -20.77 -2.42
C VAL A 134 -8.02 -21.76 -1.91
N PRO A 135 -8.98 -22.22 -2.75
CA PRO A 135 -9.91 -23.26 -2.34
C PRO A 135 -9.09 -24.52 -2.01
N ALA A 136 -9.07 -24.92 -0.74
CA ALA A 136 -8.49 -26.20 -0.38
C ALA A 136 -9.26 -27.30 -1.14
N LEU A 137 -8.60 -28.06 -2.02
CA LEU A 137 -9.17 -29.32 -2.49
C LEU A 137 -9.28 -30.23 -1.27
N THR A 138 -10.47 -30.24 -0.67
CA THR A 138 -10.78 -31.18 0.40
C THR A 138 -10.60 -32.61 -0.12
N LEU A 139 -10.28 -33.55 0.76
CA LEU A 139 -10.18 -34.97 0.41
C LEU A 139 -11.44 -35.46 -0.34
N ILE A 140 -12.61 -34.90 -0.01
CA ILE A 140 -13.89 -35.15 -0.68
C ILE A 140 -13.87 -34.62 -2.13
N GLY A 141 -13.36 -33.41 -2.36
CA GLY A 141 -13.19 -32.84 -3.70
C GLY A 141 -12.22 -33.66 -4.57
N LEU A 142 -11.14 -34.18 -3.99
CA LEU A 142 -10.21 -35.10 -4.65
C LEU A 142 -10.85 -36.45 -5.00
N LEU A 143 -11.62 -37.04 -4.07
CA LEU A 143 -12.33 -38.31 -4.30
C LEU A 143 -13.42 -38.18 -5.37
N ALA A 144 -14.14 -37.04 -5.42
CA ALA A 144 -15.12 -36.78 -6.46
C ALA A 144 -14.46 -36.74 -7.86
N LEU A 145 -13.30 -36.09 -7.99
CA LEU A 145 -12.59 -35.97 -9.26
C LEU A 145 -12.02 -37.31 -9.75
N ILE A 146 -11.46 -38.12 -8.84
CA ILE A 146 -10.99 -39.49 -9.12
C ILE A 146 -12.17 -40.40 -9.50
N GLY A 147 -13.31 -40.24 -8.82
CA GLY A 147 -14.55 -40.95 -9.14
C GLY A 147 -15.03 -40.65 -10.56
N ILE A 148 -15.09 -39.37 -10.94
CA ILE A 148 -15.49 -38.95 -12.29
C ILE A 148 -14.52 -39.50 -13.35
N LEU A 149 -13.20 -39.43 -13.12
CA LEU A 149 -12.21 -39.92 -14.07
C LEU A 149 -12.32 -41.45 -14.28
N SER A 150 -12.58 -42.19 -13.20
CA SER A 150 -12.79 -43.65 -13.24
C SER A 150 -14.02 -44.02 -14.06
N VAL A 151 -15.12 -43.28 -13.91
CA VAL A 151 -16.36 -43.48 -14.68
C VAL A 151 -16.14 -43.18 -16.17
N VAL A 152 -15.44 -42.09 -16.50
CA VAL A 152 -15.14 -41.73 -17.90
C VAL A 152 -14.27 -42.81 -18.58
N LEU A 153 -13.24 -43.33 -17.91
CA LEU A 153 -12.43 -44.43 -18.43
C LEU A 153 -13.25 -45.71 -18.65
N ALA A 154 -14.13 -46.05 -17.71
CA ALA A 154 -15.00 -47.23 -17.83
C ALA A 154 -15.95 -47.11 -19.03
N VAL A 155 -16.58 -45.96 -19.22
CA VAL A 155 -17.49 -45.72 -20.36
C VAL A 155 -16.73 -45.74 -21.69
N ALA A 156 -15.55 -45.14 -21.76
CA ALA A 156 -14.73 -45.12 -22.97
C ALA A 156 -14.28 -46.54 -23.39
N THR A 157 -13.88 -47.37 -22.42
CA THR A 157 -13.47 -48.76 -22.69
C THR A 157 -14.63 -49.66 -23.10
N MET A 158 -15.82 -49.48 -22.51
CA MET A 158 -17.03 -50.20 -22.91
C MET A 158 -17.49 -49.84 -24.34
N LYS A 159 -17.42 -48.55 -24.72
CA LYS A 159 -17.77 -48.10 -26.08
C LYS A 159 -16.82 -48.68 -27.13
N LYS A 160 -15.52 -48.80 -26.82
CA LYS A 160 -14.50 -49.40 -27.70
C LYS A 160 -14.72 -50.91 -27.90
N ARG A 161 -15.20 -51.64 -26.89
CA ARG A 161 -15.52 -53.08 -27.00
C ARG A 161 -16.77 -53.38 -27.82
N LYS A 162 -17.79 -52.52 -27.80
CA LYS A 162 -19.01 -52.71 -28.62
C LYS A 162 -18.85 -52.39 -30.11
N SER A 163 -17.76 -51.71 -30.49
CA SER A 163 -17.51 -51.29 -31.87
C SER A 163 -16.54 -52.21 -32.63
N LYS A 164 -16.27 -53.41 -32.10
CA LYS A 164 -15.47 -54.49 -32.70
C LYS A 164 -16.37 -55.72 -32.86
#